data_AF-A0A7Y4VJD6-F1
#
_entry.id   AF-A0A7Y4VJD6-F1
#
_cell.length_a   1.000
_cell.length_b   1.000
_cell.length_c   1.000
_cell.angle_alpha   90.00
_cell.angle_beta   90.00
_cell.angle_gamma   90.00
#
_symmetry.space_group_name_H-M   'P 1'
#
loop_
_entity.id
_entity.type
_entity.pdbx_description
1 polymer ?
#
loop_
_entity_poly.entity_id
_entity_poly.type
_entity_poly.pdbx_seq_one_letter_code
_entity_poly.pdbx_strand_id
1 'polypeptide(L)'
;MEVKIAQSWKERLSGEFQKPYFEQLTAFVKVEYAAGAVYPKAKQIFSAFDYCAFDDTRVVILGQDPYHGEGQANGLCFSVNEDIKPPPSLVN
;
A
#
# COMPACT_ATOMS: atom_id res chain seq x y z
N MET A 1 11.88 -3.46 6.13
CA MET A 1 10.99 -2.54 5.40
C MET A 1 10.65 -1.41 6.36
N GLU A 2 10.74 -0.14 5.96
CA GLU A 2 10.37 0.98 6.83
C GLU A 2 8.86 1.28 6.66
N VAL A 3 8.09 1.21 7.74
CA VAL A 3 6.65 1.49 7.71
C VAL A 3 6.41 2.97 7.96
N LYS A 4 6.20 3.73 6.88
CA LYS A 4 5.82 5.14 6.93
C LYS A 4 4.32 5.30 6.76
N ILE A 5 3.64 5.65 7.86
CA ILE A 5 2.20 5.90 7.95
C ILE A 5 1.92 7.03 8.95
N ALA A 6 0.72 7.61 8.93
CA ALA A 6 0.31 8.64 9.88
C ALA A 6 0.42 8.15 11.33
N GLN A 7 0.71 9.07 12.26
CA GLN A 7 0.98 8.74 13.66
C GLN A 7 -0.20 8.01 14.34
N SER A 8 -1.44 8.47 14.09
CA SER A 8 -2.63 7.83 14.65
C SER A 8 -2.84 6.40 14.14
N TRP A 9 -2.40 6.08 12.91
CA TRP A 9 -2.35 4.69 12.43
C TRP A 9 -1.22 3.89 13.08
N LYS A 10 -0.04 4.48 13.28
CA LYS A 10 1.08 3.79 13.97
C LYS A 10 0.68 3.32 15.35
N GLU A 11 -0.03 4.15 16.11
CA GLU A 11 -0.50 3.79 17.45
C GLU A 11 -1.40 2.56 17.42
N ARG A 12 -2.35 2.50 16.48
CA ARG A 12 -3.30 1.39 16.34
C ARG A 12 -2.67 0.10 15.80
N LEU A 13 -1.69 0.21 14.91
CA LEU A 13 -1.11 -0.94 14.19
C LEU A 13 0.26 -1.38 14.72
N SER A 14 0.86 -0.63 15.64
CA SER A 14 2.18 -0.93 16.23
C SER A 14 2.32 -2.38 16.71
N GLY A 15 1.27 -2.92 17.33
CA GLY A 15 1.23 -4.31 17.80
C GLY A 15 1.30 -5.34 16.68
N GLU A 16 0.78 -5.05 15.48
CA GLU A 16 0.88 -5.95 14.33
C GLU A 16 2.31 -5.99 13.76
N PHE A 17 2.99 -4.84 13.71
CA PHE A 17 4.36 -4.74 13.18
C PHE A 17 5.40 -5.49 14.01
N GLN A 18 5.09 -5.80 15.27
CA GLN A 18 5.96 -6.54 16.19
C GLN A 18 5.71 -8.05 16.16
N LYS A 19 4.66 -8.53 15.47
CA LYS A 19 4.33 -9.95 15.43
C LYS A 19 5.26 -10.70 14.46
N PRO A 20 5.61 -11.97 14.77
CA PRO A 20 6.50 -12.77 13.93
C PRO A 20 6.04 -12.91 12.47
N TYR A 21 4.72 -12.94 12.23
CA TYR A 21 4.20 -13.07 10.87
C TYR A 21 4.54 -11.83 10.02
N PHE A 22 4.57 -10.63 10.61
CA PHE A 22 4.83 -9.40 9.88
C PHE A 22 6.32 -9.29 9.54
N GLU A 23 7.19 -9.73 10.45
CA GLU A 23 8.62 -9.87 10.18
C GLU A 23 8.87 -10.83 9.00
N GLN A 24 8.28 -12.02 9.03
CA GLN A 24 8.38 -13.00 7.94
C GLN A 24 7.85 -12.44 6.61
N LEU A 25 6.69 -11.77 6.64
CA LEU A 25 6.11 -11.13 5.47
C LEU A 25 7.02 -10.05 4.89
N THR A 26 7.54 -9.13 5.72
CA THR A 26 8.41 -8.06 5.23
C THR A 26 9.76 -8.57 4.71
N ALA A 27 10.27 -9.67 5.27
CA ALA A 27 11.46 -10.36 4.76
C ALA A 27 11.19 -10.97 3.38
N PHE A 28 10.09 -11.72 3.24
CA PHE A 28 9.64 -12.27 1.95
C PHE A 28 9.48 -11.17 0.90
N VAL A 29 8.70 -10.13 1.20
CA VAL A 29 8.45 -9.03 0.27
C VAL A 29 9.75 -8.34 -0.13
N LYS A 30 10.70 -8.13 0.80
CA LYS A 30 12.00 -7.53 0.48
C LYS A 30 12.80 -8.38 -0.53
N VAL A 31 12.74 -9.71 -0.42
CA VAL A 31 13.37 -10.62 -1.39
C VAL A 31 12.71 -10.49 -2.75
N GLU A 32 11.38 -10.47 -2.82
CA GLU A 32 10.63 -10.34 -4.07
C GLU A 32 10.95 -9.02 -4.81
N TYR A 33 11.00 -7.89 -4.09
CA TYR A 33 11.41 -6.60 -4.68
C TYR A 33 12.85 -6.57 -5.19
N ALA A 34 13.72 -7.44 -4.67
CA ALA A 34 15.10 -7.56 -5.15
C ALA A 34 15.21 -8.53 -6.34
N ALA A 35 14.28 -9.48 -6.47
CA ALA A 35 14.29 -10.52 -7.49
C ALA A 35 13.57 -10.11 -8.79
N GLY A 36 12.55 -9.24 -8.72
CA GLY A 36 11.75 -8.91 -9.88
C GLY A 36 10.86 -7.68 -9.71
N ALA A 37 9.98 -7.49 -10.69
CA ALA A 37 9.02 -6.40 -10.71
C ALA A 37 7.89 -6.69 -9.70
N VAL A 38 7.83 -5.88 -8.65
CA VAL A 38 6.75 -5.87 -7.66
C VAL A 38 6.16 -4.47 -7.62
N TYR A 39 4.83 -4.39 -7.54
CA TYR A 39 4.09 -3.13 -7.51
C TYR A 39 3.25 -3.01 -6.23
N PRO A 40 3.03 -1.79 -5.70
CA PRO A 40 3.56 -0.50 -6.17
C PRO A 40 5.07 -0.36 -5.85
N LYS A 41 5.69 0.81 -6.02
CA LYS A 41 7.06 1.00 -5.51
C LYS A 41 7.08 0.76 -3.99
N ALA A 42 8.12 0.16 -3.44
CA ALA A 42 8.17 -0.21 -2.01
C ALA A 42 7.81 0.94 -1.04
N LYS A 43 8.19 2.18 -1.36
CA LYS A 43 7.86 3.38 -0.58
C LYS A 43 6.36 3.78 -0.58
N GLN A 44 5.58 3.20 -1.48
CA GLN A 44 4.16 3.48 -1.69
C GLN A 44 3.24 2.39 -1.13
N ILE A 45 3.77 1.27 -0.62
CA ILE A 45 2.97 0.15 -0.10
C ILE A 45 1.92 0.64 0.94
N PHE A 46 2.30 1.59 1.78
CA PHE A 46 1.45 2.12 2.84
C PHE A 46 0.85 3.51 2.56
N SER A 47 0.85 3.97 1.30
CA SER A 47 0.42 5.34 0.97
C SER A 47 -0.98 5.67 1.47
N ALA A 48 -1.95 4.75 1.41
CA ALA A 48 -3.29 4.99 1.94
C ALA A 48 -3.30 5.44 3.41
N PHE A 49 -2.45 4.85 4.25
CA PHE A 49 -2.33 5.17 5.67
C PHE A 49 -1.49 6.43 5.94
N ASP A 50 -0.70 6.90 4.98
CA ASP A 50 0.03 8.17 5.05
C ASP A 50 -0.86 9.34 4.60
N TYR A 51 -1.69 9.13 3.56
CA TYR A 51 -2.60 10.15 3.02
C TYR A 51 -3.83 10.43 3.89
N CYS A 52 -4.34 9.43 4.62
CA CYS A 52 -5.51 9.59 5.48
C CYS A 52 -5.20 9.04 6.87
N ALA A 53 -5.10 9.94 7.85
CA ALA A 53 -4.93 9.57 9.25
C ALA A 53 -6.15 8.81 9.79
N PHE A 54 -5.95 8.00 10.84
CA PHE A 54 -7.02 7.20 11.41
C PHE A 54 -8.20 8.06 11.87
N ASP A 55 -7.90 9.16 12.56
CA ASP A 55 -8.91 10.06 13.14
C ASP A 55 -9.69 10.86 12.08
N ASP A 56 -9.12 11.02 10.88
CA ASP A 56 -9.76 11.70 9.74
C ASP A 56 -10.53 10.72 8.84
N THR A 57 -10.36 9.41 9.05
CA THR A 57 -10.97 8.38 8.21
C THR A 57 -12.48 8.33 8.41
N ARG A 58 -13.24 8.53 7.33
CA ARG A 58 -14.72 8.49 7.34
C ARG A 58 -15.32 7.39 6.49
N VAL A 59 -14.65 7.05 5.40
CA VAL A 59 -15.08 6.04 4.43
C VAL A 59 -13.88 5.16 4.12
N VAL A 60 -14.11 3.84 4.11
CA VAL A 60 -13.11 2.87 3.69
C VAL A 60 -13.59 2.23 2.40
N ILE A 61 -12.78 2.35 1.35
CA ILE A 61 -12.97 1.65 0.09
C ILE A 61 -11.95 0.53 0.06
N LEU A 62 -12.41 -0.71 -0.09
CA LEU A 62 -11.56 -1.90 -0.14
C LEU A 62 -11.46 -2.40 -1.59
N GLY A 63 -10.25 -2.40 -2.12
CA GLY A 63 -9.89 -3.14 -3.34
C GLY A 63 -9.44 -4.57 -3.01
N GLN A 64 -9.06 -5.32 -4.05
CA GLN A 64 -8.53 -6.67 -3.91
C GLN A 64 -7.01 -6.67 -3.76
N ASP A 65 -6.30 -6.28 -4.81
CA ASP A 65 -4.85 -6.22 -4.90
C ASP A 65 -4.42 -5.05 -5.82
N PRO A 66 -3.15 -4.61 -5.77
CA PRO A 66 -2.68 -3.51 -6.61
C PRO A 66 -2.74 -3.85 -8.10
N TYR A 67 -2.91 -2.83 -8.96
CA TYR A 67 -2.68 -3.01 -10.40
C TYR A 67 -1.26 -3.53 -10.68
N HIS A 68 -1.17 -4.48 -11.61
CA HIS A 68 0.06 -5.22 -11.90
C HIS A 68 0.86 -4.65 -13.09
N GLY A 69 0.38 -3.59 -13.75
CA GLY A 69 1.10 -2.91 -14.82
C GLY A 69 2.10 -1.88 -14.27
N GLU A 70 3.20 -1.69 -15.00
CA GLU A 70 4.23 -0.72 -14.65
C GLU A 70 3.64 0.68 -14.50
N GLY A 71 3.94 1.33 -13.37
CA GLY A 71 3.48 2.69 -13.08
C GLY A 71 1.98 2.81 -12.77
N GLN A 72 1.19 1.73 -12.77
CA GLN A 72 -0.25 1.83 -12.47
C GLN A 72 -0.50 2.00 -10.97
N ALA A 73 -0.06 1.04 -10.15
CA ALA A 73 -0.29 1.07 -8.72
C ALA A 73 0.52 2.15 -8.01
N ASN A 74 -0.16 2.93 -7.17
CA ASN A 74 0.42 4.04 -6.41
C ASN A 74 0.20 3.93 -4.89
N GLY A 75 -0.32 2.79 -4.42
CA GLY A 75 -0.60 2.54 -3.00
C GLY A 75 -2.00 2.95 -2.54
N LEU A 76 -2.90 3.28 -3.47
CA LEU A 76 -4.30 3.58 -3.23
C LEU A 76 -5.18 2.64 -4.09
N CYS A 77 -6.22 2.04 -3.50
CA CYS A 77 -7.10 1.15 -4.26
C CYS A 77 -7.83 1.90 -5.40
N PHE A 78 -8.00 1.25 -6.55
CA PHE A 78 -8.60 1.78 -7.79
C PHE A 78 -7.89 2.98 -8.44
N SER A 79 -7.05 3.71 -7.71
CA SER A 79 -6.30 4.86 -8.22
C SER A 79 -5.15 4.43 -9.14
N VAL A 80 -4.78 5.32 -10.07
CA VAL A 80 -3.59 5.21 -10.91
C VAL A 80 -2.84 6.54 -10.93
N ASN A 81 -1.57 6.54 -11.36
CA ASN A 81 -0.82 7.78 -11.56
C ASN A 81 -1.39 8.62 -12.72
N GLU A 82 -1.18 9.94 -12.71
CA GLU A 82 -1.80 10.88 -13.66
C GLU A 82 -1.58 10.53 -15.14
N ASP A 83 -0.39 10.03 -15.48
CA ASP A 83 -0.03 9.67 -16.86
C ASP A 83 -0.57 8.29 -17.31
N ILE A 84 -1.29 7.58 -16.45
CA ILE A 84 -1.84 6.25 -16.72
C ILE A 84 -3.31 6.35 -17.12
N LYS A 85 -3.65 5.73 -18.26
CA LYS A 85 -5.04 5.61 -18.69
C LYS A 85 -5.89 4.91 -17.60
N PRO A 86 -7.03 5.49 -17.19
CA PRO A 86 -7.92 4.88 -16.21
C PRO A 86 -8.32 3.44 -16.59
N PRO A 87 -8.13 2.46 -15.68
CA PRO A 87 -8.61 1.10 -15.88
C PRO A 87 -10.15 1.05 -15.90
N PRO A 88 -10.78 0.02 -16.51
CA PRO A 88 -12.24 -0.07 -16.58
C PRO A 88 -12.93 0.03 -15.22
N SER A 89 -12.34 -0.54 -14.16
CA SER A 89 -12.89 -0.48 -12.79
C SER A 89 -12.91 0.92 -12.19
N LEU A 90 -12.05 1.84 -12.66
CA LEU A 90 -12.06 3.24 -12.21
C LEU A 90 -13.05 4.10 -13.04
N VAL A 91 -13.40 3.65 -14.24
CA VAL A 91 -14.31 4.38 -15.15
C VAL A 91 -15.78 4.11 -14.83
N ASN A 92 -16.11 2.90 -14.38
CA ASN A 92 -17.48 2.45 -14.10
C ASN A 92 -18.00 2.94 -12.74
#